data_AF-A0A1I5YVC7-F1
#
_entry.id   AF-A0A1I5YVC7-F1
#
_cell.length_a   1.000
_cell.length_b   1.000
_cell.length_c   1.000
_cell.angle_alpha   90.00
_cell.angle_beta   90.00
_cell.angle_gamma   90.00
#
_symmetry.space_group_name_H-M   'P 1'
#
loop_
_entity.id
_entity.type
_entity.pdbx_description
1 polymer ?
#
loop_
_entity_poly.entity_id
_entity_poly.type
_entity_poly.pdbx_seq_one_letter_code
_entity_poly.pdbx_strand_id
1 'polypeptide(L)'
;MLPFFDYIFIKSYREEIRESIDICMEQKPKDMEELIKLLQEMDYEIKRGKYVSLKGRDQKNFLRMRSLGAGYREEDLEKVFSGESAFTPDPKQQRNDENVYVKPEPNVDMLLDIQAMIAKGKGPGYERWAKVHNIKQMAQTLLFLEEHGLRDYDELAEKAKATSERFGEITEKQKALEARLVEIAALKKHIINYSKTKDVYAEYRKSGYSKKFFEEHREAITLCKAAKEAFSKIEGKLPKIKELNQEYSEVLQEKKRTYAEYRQAKQEMKDIQMAKYNVDLFLKFEEQKEQAEKQKTTEQIR
;
A
#
# COMPACT_ATOMS: atom_id res chain seq x y z
N MET A 1 -21.14 32.45 23.68
CA MET A 1 -22.11 31.36 23.47
C MET A 1 -22.76 31.63 22.12
N LEU A 2 -22.24 31.01 21.07
CA LEU A 2 -22.72 31.09 19.68
C LEU A 2 -22.92 29.65 19.19
N PRO A 3 -23.94 29.39 18.34
CA PRO A 3 -24.59 28.10 18.25
C PRO A 3 -23.78 27.08 17.44
N PHE A 4 -23.91 25.82 17.88
CA PHE A 4 -23.51 24.60 17.18
C PHE A 4 -24.03 24.64 15.73
N PHE A 5 -23.13 24.70 14.75
CA PHE A 5 -23.47 24.40 13.37
C PHE A 5 -23.52 22.89 13.24
N ASP A 6 -24.72 22.33 13.05
CA ASP A 6 -24.92 20.94 12.68
C ASP A 6 -24.16 20.66 11.38
N TYR A 7 -23.07 19.90 11.50
CA TYR A 7 -22.28 19.42 10.38
C TYR A 7 -23.06 18.26 9.73
N ILE A 8 -23.97 18.58 8.82
CA ILE A 8 -24.71 17.59 8.03
C ILE A 8 -23.68 16.78 7.23
N PHE A 9 -23.49 15.53 7.59
CA PHE A 9 -22.72 14.55 6.83
C PHE A 9 -23.43 14.36 5.48
N ILE A 10 -22.97 15.03 4.43
CA ILE A 10 -23.54 14.88 3.09
C ILE A 10 -23.15 13.47 2.61
N LYS A 11 -24.07 12.50 2.76
CA LYS A 11 -23.91 11.15 2.21
C LYS A 11 -23.71 11.22 0.71
N SER A 12 -22.87 10.35 0.17
CA SER A 12 -22.72 10.24 -1.28
C SER A 12 -24.02 9.71 -1.90
N TYR A 13 -24.41 10.23 -3.05
CA TYR A 13 -25.53 9.68 -3.84
C TYR A 13 -25.42 8.17 -4.10
N ARG A 14 -24.20 7.63 -4.15
CA ARG A 14 -23.96 6.18 -4.26
C ARG A 14 -24.34 5.42 -2.98
N GLU A 15 -24.09 6.01 -1.82
CA GLU A 15 -24.40 5.43 -0.52
C GLU A 15 -25.91 5.47 -0.26
N GLU A 16 -26.55 6.59 -0.57
CA GLU A 16 -28.01 6.75 -0.50
C GLU A 16 -28.77 5.71 -1.34
N ILE A 17 -28.29 5.45 -2.56
CA ILE A 17 -28.86 4.43 -3.45
C ILE A 17 -28.65 3.02 -2.87
N ARG A 18 -27.49 2.73 -2.26
CA ARG A 18 -27.23 1.41 -1.65
C ARG A 18 -28.14 1.16 -0.45
N GLU A 19 -28.27 2.14 0.44
CA GLU A 19 -29.18 2.07 1.59
C GLU A 19 -30.62 1.84 1.15
N SER A 20 -31.05 2.52 0.08
CA SER A 20 -32.39 2.33 -0.49
C SER A 20 -32.57 0.91 -1.06
N ILE A 21 -31.54 0.36 -1.71
CA ILE A 21 -31.55 -1.03 -2.16
C ILE A 21 -31.60 -1.99 -0.97
N ASP A 22 -30.84 -1.75 0.10
CA ASP A 22 -30.85 -2.58 1.30
C ASP A 22 -32.25 -2.64 1.93
N ILE A 23 -32.90 -1.48 2.11
CA ILE A 23 -34.28 -1.35 2.60
C ILE A 23 -35.26 -2.12 1.70
N CYS A 24 -35.10 -2.01 0.38
CA CYS A 24 -35.97 -2.74 -0.55
C CYS A 24 -35.72 -4.26 -0.47
N MET A 25 -34.47 -4.70 -0.30
CA MET A 25 -34.11 -6.11 -0.23
C MET A 25 -34.57 -6.77 1.08
N GLU A 26 -34.74 -6.03 2.17
CA GLU A 26 -35.39 -6.51 3.41
C GLU A 26 -36.83 -6.96 3.16
N GLN A 27 -37.51 -6.36 2.18
CA GLN A 27 -38.87 -6.73 1.78
C GLN A 27 -38.91 -8.01 0.93
N LYS A 28 -37.75 -8.62 0.66
CA LYS A 28 -37.57 -9.87 -0.11
C LYS A 28 -38.27 -9.84 -1.48
N PRO A 29 -37.93 -8.88 -2.36
CA PRO A 29 -38.46 -8.86 -3.72
C PRO A 29 -38.08 -10.15 -4.46
N LYS A 30 -39.01 -10.67 -5.26
CA LYS A 30 -38.85 -11.93 -5.99
C LYS A 30 -37.90 -11.80 -7.17
N ASP A 31 -37.84 -10.62 -7.77
CA ASP A 31 -37.03 -10.34 -8.94
C ASP A 31 -36.61 -8.87 -9.02
N MET A 32 -35.81 -8.58 -10.04
CA MET A 32 -35.30 -7.25 -10.33
C MET A 32 -36.41 -6.25 -10.63
N GLU A 33 -37.56 -6.67 -11.16
CA GLU A 33 -38.67 -5.77 -11.47
C GLU A 33 -39.42 -5.35 -10.22
N GLU A 34 -39.59 -6.26 -9.25
CA GLU A 34 -40.17 -5.95 -7.94
C GLU A 34 -39.24 -5.03 -7.13
N LEU A 35 -37.92 -5.25 -7.17
CA LEU A 35 -36.95 -4.32 -6.58
C LEU A 35 -37.02 -2.92 -7.22
N ILE A 36 -37.11 -2.84 -8.55
CA ILE A 36 -37.23 -1.55 -9.26
C ILE A 36 -38.53 -0.83 -8.87
N LYS A 37 -39.64 -1.54 -8.69
CA LYS A 37 -40.91 -0.94 -8.23
C LYS A 37 -40.77 -0.34 -6.84
N LEU A 38 -40.17 -1.06 -5.91
CA LEU A 38 -39.91 -0.54 -4.54
C LEU A 38 -39.02 0.71 -4.57
N LEU A 39 -38.01 0.75 -5.43
CA LEU A 39 -37.17 1.94 -5.61
C LEU A 39 -37.94 3.11 -6.24
N GLN A 40 -38.89 2.85 -7.15
CA GLN A 40 -39.77 3.89 -7.71
C GLN A 40 -40.74 4.45 -6.66
N GLU A 41 -41.22 3.62 -5.74
CA GLU A 41 -42.02 4.06 -4.58
C GLU A 41 -41.22 4.93 -3.61
N MET A 42 -39.89 4.75 -3.56
CA MET A 42 -38.93 5.64 -2.89
C MET A 42 -38.48 6.82 -3.77
N ASP A 43 -39.23 7.14 -4.82
CA ASP A 43 -39.03 8.28 -5.72
C ASP A 43 -37.73 8.28 -6.53
N TYR A 44 -37.17 7.10 -6.81
CA TYR A 44 -36.08 6.99 -7.78
C TYR A 44 -36.60 7.00 -9.22
N GLU A 45 -36.04 7.88 -10.05
CA GLU A 45 -36.19 7.82 -11.50
C GLU A 45 -35.33 6.68 -12.05
N ILE A 46 -35.93 5.83 -12.89
CA ILE A 46 -35.27 4.64 -13.46
C ILE A 46 -35.12 4.80 -14.97
N LYS A 47 -33.90 4.59 -15.47
CA LYS A 47 -33.61 4.50 -16.90
C LYS A 47 -33.11 3.11 -17.25
N ARG A 48 -33.88 2.38 -18.08
CA ARG A 48 -33.49 1.09 -18.64
C ARG A 48 -32.69 1.31 -19.93
N GLY A 49 -31.47 0.76 -19.98
CA GLY A 49 -30.59 0.77 -21.15
C GLY A 49 -29.76 -0.51 -21.16
N LYS A 50 -28.49 -0.47 -21.58
CA LYS A 50 -27.57 -1.61 -21.41
C LYS A 50 -27.34 -2.00 -19.93
N TYR A 51 -27.54 -1.03 -19.03
CA TYR A 51 -27.51 -1.19 -17.57
C TYR A 51 -28.65 -0.36 -16.99
N VAL A 52 -29.23 -0.81 -15.88
CA VAL A 52 -30.20 -0.05 -15.08
C VAL A 52 -29.49 1.15 -14.44
N SER A 53 -30.09 2.33 -14.59
CA SER A 53 -29.59 3.56 -13.97
C SER A 53 -30.64 4.19 -13.09
N LEU A 54 -30.23 4.65 -11.91
CA LEU A 54 -31.05 5.20 -10.84
C LEU A 54 -30.72 6.68 -10.64
N LYS A 55 -31.71 7.50 -10.35
CA LYS A 55 -31.54 8.92 -10.02
C LYS A 55 -32.51 9.30 -8.89
N GLY A 56 -31.96 9.71 -7.76
CA GLY A 56 -32.75 10.21 -6.62
C GLY A 56 -33.25 11.65 -6.85
N ARG A 57 -34.14 12.11 -5.96
CA ARG A 57 -34.84 13.42 -6.06
C ARG A 57 -33.89 14.63 -6.22
N ASP A 58 -32.74 14.62 -5.55
CA ASP A 58 -31.77 15.74 -5.57
C ASP A 58 -30.56 15.49 -6.50
N GLN A 59 -30.60 14.42 -7.30
CA GLN A 59 -29.48 14.02 -8.16
C GLN A 59 -29.57 14.63 -9.56
N LYS A 60 -28.50 15.32 -10.00
CA LYS A 60 -28.44 15.91 -11.36
C LYS A 60 -28.28 14.85 -12.46
N ASN A 61 -27.64 13.73 -12.16
CA ASN A 61 -27.26 12.71 -13.14
C ASN A 61 -27.69 11.31 -12.68
N PHE A 62 -28.03 10.46 -13.64
CA PHE A 62 -28.26 9.04 -13.38
C PHE A 62 -26.97 8.30 -13.01
N LEU A 63 -27.07 7.41 -12.01
CA LEU A 63 -26.01 6.51 -11.61
C LEU A 63 -26.34 5.08 -12.04
N ARG A 64 -25.40 4.42 -12.73
CA ARG A 64 -25.58 3.03 -13.17
C ARG A 64 -25.44 2.07 -11.99
N MET A 65 -26.28 1.05 -11.89
CA MET A 65 -26.18 0.04 -10.82
C MET A 65 -24.83 -0.67 -10.80
N ARG A 66 -24.23 -0.94 -11.98
CA ARG A 66 -22.85 -1.44 -12.08
C ARG A 66 -21.81 -0.60 -11.32
N SER A 67 -22.03 0.71 -11.18
CA SER A 67 -21.12 1.62 -10.47
C SER A 67 -21.33 1.66 -8.96
N LEU A 68 -22.34 0.95 -8.44
CA LEU A 68 -22.60 0.80 -7.00
C LEU A 68 -21.65 -0.20 -6.33
N GLY A 69 -20.75 -0.86 -7.06
CA GLY A 69 -19.81 -1.82 -6.46
C GLY A 69 -20.39 -3.23 -6.33
N ALA A 70 -19.55 -4.19 -5.95
CA ALA A 70 -19.94 -5.59 -5.82
C ALA A 70 -21.04 -5.76 -4.76
N GLY A 71 -22.01 -6.65 -5.01
CA GLY A 71 -23.18 -6.87 -4.16
C GLY A 71 -24.41 -6.03 -4.54
N TYR A 72 -24.21 -4.92 -5.27
CA TYR A 72 -25.28 -4.02 -5.72
C TYR A 72 -25.36 -3.89 -7.25
N ARG A 73 -24.61 -4.72 -7.99
CA ARG A 73 -24.71 -4.80 -9.45
C ARG A 73 -25.94 -5.61 -9.82
N GLU A 74 -26.51 -5.35 -11.00
CA GLU A 74 -27.60 -6.14 -11.57
C GLU A 74 -27.28 -7.64 -11.54
N GLU A 75 -26.11 -8.04 -12.03
CA GLU A 75 -25.63 -9.43 -12.04
C GLU A 75 -25.50 -10.05 -10.64
N ASP A 76 -25.21 -9.24 -9.61
CA ASP A 76 -25.06 -9.71 -8.24
C ASP A 76 -26.44 -9.91 -7.59
N LEU A 77 -27.37 -8.98 -7.84
CA LEU A 77 -28.75 -9.06 -7.34
C LEU A 77 -29.56 -10.15 -8.06
N GLU A 78 -29.32 -10.38 -9.35
CA GLU A 78 -29.93 -11.49 -10.09
C GLU A 78 -29.57 -12.86 -9.49
N LYS A 79 -28.31 -13.05 -9.07
CA LYS A 79 -27.87 -14.26 -8.35
C LYS A 79 -28.50 -14.40 -6.98
N VAL A 80 -28.91 -13.29 -6.37
CA VAL A 80 -29.65 -13.31 -5.11
C VAL A 80 -31.08 -13.75 -5.36
N PHE A 81 -31.74 -13.21 -6.39
CA PHE A 81 -33.10 -13.60 -6.77
C PHE A 81 -33.19 -15.05 -7.26
N SER A 82 -32.15 -15.55 -7.95
CA SER A 82 -32.09 -16.95 -8.39
C SER A 82 -31.76 -17.94 -7.26
N GLY A 83 -31.44 -17.44 -6.05
CA GLY A 83 -31.08 -18.26 -4.89
C GLY A 83 -29.67 -18.84 -4.95
N GLU A 84 -28.83 -18.43 -5.92
CA GLU A 84 -27.42 -18.82 -6.02
C GLU A 84 -26.55 -18.18 -4.92
N SER A 85 -27.01 -17.07 -4.35
CA SER A 85 -26.33 -16.36 -3.27
C SER A 85 -27.32 -15.69 -2.33
N ALA A 86 -26.95 -15.53 -1.05
CA ALA A 86 -27.76 -14.74 -0.12
C ALA A 86 -27.48 -13.25 -0.31
N PHE A 87 -28.51 -12.40 -0.26
CA PHE A 87 -28.29 -10.96 -0.18
C PHE A 87 -27.53 -10.65 1.11
N THR A 88 -26.36 -10.05 0.96
CA THR A 88 -25.61 -9.49 2.08
C THR A 88 -25.41 -8.02 1.77
N PRO A 89 -26.06 -7.10 2.50
CA PRO A 89 -25.65 -5.70 2.52
C PRO A 89 -24.14 -5.67 2.76
N ASP A 90 -23.37 -4.94 1.96
CA ASP A 90 -21.89 -4.97 1.99
C ASP A 90 -21.42 -4.95 3.47
N PRO A 91 -20.58 -5.90 3.94
CA PRO A 91 -20.08 -5.98 5.32
C PRO A 91 -19.36 -4.73 5.83
N LYS A 92 -19.23 -3.69 5.00
CA LYS A 92 -18.87 -2.33 5.42
C LYS A 92 -19.95 -1.60 6.23
N GLN A 93 -21.20 -2.07 6.28
CA GLN A 93 -22.24 -1.46 7.11
C GLN A 93 -22.48 -2.17 8.45
N GLN A 94 -22.39 -3.51 8.53
CA GLN A 94 -22.47 -4.21 9.83
C GLN A 94 -21.20 -4.10 10.68
N ARG A 95 -20.13 -3.51 10.15
CA ARG A 95 -18.95 -3.16 10.95
C ARG A 95 -19.09 -1.84 11.68
N ASN A 96 -20.08 -0.98 11.41
CA ASN A 96 -20.04 0.40 11.89
C ASN A 96 -20.49 0.65 13.34
N ASP A 97 -20.94 -0.35 14.09
CA ASP A 97 -21.21 -0.16 15.54
C ASP A 97 -20.15 -0.76 16.48
N GLU A 98 -19.21 -1.59 15.99
CA GLU A 98 -18.07 -2.07 16.81
C GLU A 98 -16.70 -2.05 16.10
N ASN A 99 -16.68 -1.66 14.83
CA ASN A 99 -15.49 -1.22 14.11
C ASN A 99 -15.91 -0.03 13.27
N VAL A 100 -16.04 1.13 13.91
CA VAL A 100 -15.82 2.40 13.22
C VAL A 100 -14.68 2.13 12.27
N TYR A 101 -14.93 2.16 10.96
CA TYR A 101 -13.86 2.42 10.03
C TYR A 101 -13.48 3.86 10.37
N VAL A 102 -12.69 3.99 11.43
CA VAL A 102 -11.80 5.10 11.64
C VAL A 102 -10.99 4.94 10.38
N LYS A 103 -11.35 5.72 9.35
CA LYS A 103 -10.40 6.09 8.33
C LYS A 103 -9.14 6.34 9.14
N PRO A 104 -8.07 5.52 9.00
CA PRO A 104 -6.91 5.63 9.87
C PRO A 104 -6.62 7.12 9.98
N GLU A 105 -6.55 7.60 11.22
CA GLU A 105 -6.35 9.00 11.56
C GLU A 105 -5.47 9.64 10.50
N PRO A 106 -5.88 10.83 10.01
CA PRO A 106 -5.55 11.29 8.69
C PRO A 106 -4.06 11.12 8.41
N ASN A 107 -3.70 10.08 7.66
CA ASN A 107 -2.34 9.95 7.18
C ASN A 107 -2.03 11.25 6.45
N VAL A 108 -1.03 11.96 6.95
CA VAL A 108 -0.52 13.19 6.34
C VAL A 108 -0.22 12.84 4.89
N ASP A 109 -0.98 13.42 3.95
CA ASP A 109 -0.73 13.29 2.53
C ASP A 109 0.08 14.48 2.04
N MET A 110 0.69 14.31 0.88
CA MET A 110 1.60 15.27 0.31
C MET A 110 0.88 16.56 -0.10
N LEU A 111 1.44 17.73 0.25
CA LEU A 111 1.03 19.00 -0.33
C LEU A 111 1.42 19.08 -1.81
N LEU A 112 0.59 19.72 -2.61
CA LEU A 112 0.82 19.88 -4.05
C LEU A 112 1.52 21.20 -4.34
N ASP A 113 2.60 21.17 -5.14
CA ASP A 113 3.17 22.37 -5.75
C ASP A 113 2.24 22.86 -6.87
N ILE A 114 1.29 23.72 -6.49
CA ILE A 114 0.24 24.23 -7.38
C ILE A 114 0.84 24.94 -8.58
N GLN A 115 1.92 25.71 -8.39
CA GLN A 115 2.57 26.46 -9.47
C GLN A 115 3.23 25.54 -10.48
N ALA A 116 3.92 24.48 -10.02
CA ALA A 116 4.48 23.46 -10.89
C ALA A 116 3.39 22.69 -11.66
N MET A 117 2.24 22.43 -11.03
CA MET A 117 1.13 21.73 -11.68
C MET A 117 0.41 22.59 -12.72
N ILE A 118 0.26 23.90 -12.48
CA ILE A 118 -0.25 24.85 -13.48
C ILE A 118 0.72 24.92 -14.67
N ALA A 119 2.03 24.99 -14.44
CA ALA A 119 3.04 24.98 -15.50
C ALA A 119 2.98 23.72 -16.39
N LYS A 120 2.49 22.60 -15.85
CA LYS A 120 2.23 21.35 -16.59
C LYS A 120 0.89 21.32 -17.35
N GLY A 121 0.20 22.45 -17.48
CA GLY A 121 -1.03 22.59 -18.26
C GLY A 121 -2.32 22.21 -17.53
N LYS A 122 -2.32 22.18 -16.19
CA LYS A 122 -3.55 21.98 -15.40
C LYS A 122 -4.40 23.26 -15.40
N GLY A 123 -5.71 23.09 -15.62
CA GLY A 123 -6.65 24.22 -15.70
C GLY A 123 -7.14 24.75 -14.35
N PRO A 124 -7.93 25.84 -14.36
CA PRO A 124 -8.36 26.56 -13.14
C PRO A 124 -9.15 25.73 -12.12
N GLY A 125 -9.87 24.69 -12.58
CA GLY A 125 -10.59 23.77 -11.69
C GLY A 125 -9.65 22.93 -10.82
N TYR A 126 -8.50 22.52 -11.37
CA TYR A 126 -7.49 21.77 -10.64
C TYR A 126 -6.81 22.65 -9.58
N GLU A 127 -6.53 23.91 -9.90
CA GLU A 127 -5.97 24.87 -8.95
C GLU A 127 -6.87 25.04 -7.72
N ARG A 128 -8.18 25.25 -7.93
CA ARG A 128 -9.14 25.39 -6.82
C ARG A 128 -9.19 24.15 -5.93
N TRP A 129 -9.21 22.97 -6.54
CA TRP A 129 -9.18 21.71 -5.81
C TRP A 129 -7.86 21.55 -5.03
N ALA A 130 -6.71 21.83 -5.65
CA ALA A 130 -5.40 21.70 -5.03
C ALA A 130 -5.22 22.66 -3.85
N LYS A 131 -5.79 23.87 -3.89
CA LYS A 131 -5.81 24.80 -2.75
C LYS A 131 -6.56 24.21 -1.55
N VAL A 132 -7.77 23.69 -1.77
CA VAL A 132 -8.58 23.07 -0.70
C VAL A 132 -7.88 21.81 -0.15
N HIS A 133 -7.30 21.00 -1.03
CA HIS A 133 -6.51 19.83 -0.64
C HIS A 133 -5.32 20.23 0.24
N ASN A 134 -4.51 21.21 -0.19
CA ASN A 134 -3.34 21.65 0.56
C ASN A 134 -3.70 22.20 1.94
N ILE A 135 -4.77 23.01 2.06
CA ILE A 135 -5.24 23.52 3.36
C ILE A 135 -5.58 22.36 4.29
N LYS A 136 -6.32 21.36 3.77
CA LYS A 136 -6.69 20.18 4.54
C LYS A 136 -5.46 19.38 4.98
N GLN A 137 -4.51 19.16 4.08
CA GLN A 137 -3.29 18.41 4.39
C GLN A 137 -2.37 19.15 5.34
N MET A 138 -2.30 20.49 5.27
CA MET A 138 -1.52 21.27 6.23
C MET A 138 -2.14 21.21 7.63
N ALA A 139 -3.46 21.30 7.75
CA ALA A 139 -4.14 21.12 9.03
C ALA A 139 -3.86 19.73 9.64
N GLN A 140 -3.87 18.68 8.82
CA GLN A 140 -3.52 17.32 9.24
C GLN A 140 -2.04 17.20 9.64
N THR A 141 -1.15 17.89 8.92
CA THR A 141 0.28 17.96 9.26
C THR A 141 0.49 18.62 10.61
N LEU A 142 -0.20 19.72 10.91
CA LEU A 142 -0.08 20.42 12.19
C LEU A 142 -0.54 19.54 13.37
N LEU A 143 -1.67 18.84 13.22
CA LEU A 143 -2.14 17.89 14.24
C LEU A 143 -1.12 16.77 14.47
N PHE A 144 -0.57 16.20 13.40
CA PHE A 144 0.46 15.17 13.48
C PHE A 144 1.73 15.67 14.22
N LEU A 145 2.18 16.88 13.91
CA LEU A 145 3.35 17.48 14.58
C LEU A 145 3.07 17.72 16.07
N GLU A 146 1.87 18.19 16.42
CA GLU A 146 1.45 18.38 17.81
C GLU A 146 1.42 17.06 18.59
N GLU A 147 0.82 16.01 18.01
CA GLU A 147 0.77 14.66 18.59
C GLU A 147 2.16 14.06 18.83
N HIS A 148 3.13 14.37 17.96
CA HIS A 148 4.51 13.91 18.07
C HIS A 148 5.42 14.85 18.87
N GLY A 149 4.87 15.95 19.40
CA GLY A 149 5.61 16.95 20.18
C GLY A 149 6.67 17.71 19.38
N LEU A 150 6.54 17.78 18.06
CA LEU A 150 7.47 18.47 17.16
C LEU A 150 7.01 19.92 17.00
N ARG A 151 7.69 20.86 17.67
CA ARG A 151 7.21 22.25 17.82
C ARG A 151 7.96 23.25 16.98
N ASP A 152 9.12 22.90 16.48
CA ASP A 152 9.88 23.72 15.54
C ASP A 152 10.48 22.90 14.40
N TYR A 153 11.01 23.62 13.41
CA TYR A 153 11.55 23.03 12.20
C TYR A 153 12.81 22.18 12.46
N ASP A 154 13.66 22.61 13.39
CA ASP A 154 14.94 21.95 13.67
C ASP A 154 14.67 20.59 14.34
N GLU A 155 13.73 20.52 15.28
CA GLU A 155 13.26 19.26 15.88
C GLU A 155 12.69 18.31 14.83
N LEU A 156 11.87 18.82 13.91
CA LEU A 156 11.31 18.04 12.80
C LEU A 156 12.40 17.52 11.85
N ALA A 157 13.39 18.37 11.51
CA ALA A 157 14.49 18.01 10.64
C ALA A 157 15.40 16.93 11.27
N GLU A 158 15.74 17.07 12.55
CA GLU A 158 16.51 16.08 13.30
C GLU A 158 15.75 14.76 13.46
N LYS A 159 14.46 14.80 13.77
CA LYS A 159 13.61 13.60 13.84
C LYS A 159 13.49 12.91 12.48
N ALA A 160 13.39 13.66 11.39
CA ALA A 160 13.35 13.14 10.03
C ALA A 160 14.67 12.44 9.65
N LYS A 161 15.80 13.00 10.07
CA LYS A 161 17.12 12.39 9.89
C LYS A 161 17.26 11.10 10.72
N ALA A 162 16.98 11.16 12.01
CA ALA A 162 17.08 10.02 12.92
C ALA A 162 16.20 8.83 12.50
N THR A 163 14.96 9.09 12.06
CA THR A 163 14.06 8.04 11.57
C THR A 163 14.53 7.42 10.24
N SER A 164 15.16 8.21 9.37
CA SER A 164 15.79 7.72 8.14
C SER A 164 16.99 6.82 8.43
N GLU A 165 17.86 7.23 9.35
CA GLU A 165 19.03 6.45 9.79
C GLU A 165 18.58 5.11 10.39
N ARG A 166 17.65 5.14 11.35
CA ARG A 166 17.07 3.94 11.97
C ARG A 166 16.44 3.00 10.94
N PHE A 167 15.70 3.52 9.97
CA PHE A 167 15.13 2.71 8.90
C PHE A 167 16.22 2.07 8.03
N GLY A 168 17.27 2.84 7.72
CA GLY A 168 18.45 2.34 7.01
C GLY A 168 19.12 1.17 7.72
N GLU A 169 19.40 1.31 9.02
CA GLU A 169 20.02 0.25 9.83
C GLU A 169 19.19 -1.04 9.86
N ILE A 170 17.88 -0.93 10.10
CA ILE A 170 16.99 -2.10 10.12
C ILE A 170 16.89 -2.74 8.73
N THR A 171 16.90 -1.93 7.67
CA THR A 171 16.90 -2.42 6.29
C THR A 171 18.17 -3.21 5.99
N GLU A 172 19.34 -2.71 6.37
CA GLU A 172 20.61 -3.42 6.18
C GLU A 172 20.65 -4.72 7.01
N LYS A 173 20.12 -4.70 8.24
CA LYS A 173 19.97 -5.93 9.04
C LYS A 173 19.08 -6.96 8.35
N GLN A 174 17.93 -6.56 7.81
CA GLN A 174 17.01 -7.44 7.07
C GLN A 174 17.69 -8.04 5.82
N LYS A 175 18.44 -7.22 5.07
CA LYS A 175 19.21 -7.67 3.89
C LYS A 175 20.30 -8.66 4.28
N ALA A 176 21.04 -8.40 5.36
CA ALA A 176 22.09 -9.30 5.85
C ALA A 176 21.52 -10.67 6.27
N LEU A 177 20.39 -10.68 7.00
CA LEU A 177 19.70 -11.92 7.36
C LEU A 177 19.21 -12.68 6.11
N GLU A 178 18.68 -11.98 5.11
CA GLU A 178 18.25 -12.60 3.86
C GLU A 178 19.41 -13.17 3.05
N ALA A 179 20.50 -12.41 2.89
CA ALA A 179 21.71 -12.88 2.24
C ALA A 179 22.23 -14.15 2.92
N ARG A 180 22.24 -14.17 4.25
CA ARG A 180 22.68 -15.34 5.01
C ARG A 180 21.81 -16.58 4.79
N LEU A 181 20.49 -16.43 4.69
CA LEU A 181 19.59 -17.55 4.35
C LEU A 181 19.90 -18.13 2.96
N VAL A 182 20.17 -17.26 1.98
CA VAL A 182 20.52 -17.67 0.62
C VAL A 182 21.87 -18.38 0.59
N GLU A 183 22.87 -17.84 1.29
CA GLU A 183 24.20 -18.47 1.44
C GLU A 183 24.10 -19.87 2.06
N ILE A 184 23.38 -20.01 3.17
CA ILE A 184 23.21 -21.31 3.85
C ILE A 184 22.52 -22.31 2.92
N ALA A 185 21.49 -21.89 2.18
CA ALA A 185 20.80 -22.74 1.22
C ALA A 185 21.72 -23.19 0.07
N ALA A 186 22.52 -22.28 -0.47
CA ALA A 186 23.52 -22.58 -1.51
C ALA A 186 24.58 -23.55 -0.98
N LEU A 187 25.12 -23.31 0.22
CA LEU A 187 26.12 -24.17 0.84
C LEU A 187 25.59 -25.58 1.08
N LYS A 188 24.37 -25.72 1.62
CA LYS A 188 23.70 -27.01 1.79
C LYS A 188 23.58 -27.76 0.45
N LYS A 189 23.20 -27.06 -0.62
CA LYS A 189 23.12 -27.63 -1.96
C LYS A 189 24.48 -28.14 -2.44
N HIS A 190 25.55 -27.37 -2.26
CA HIS A 190 26.90 -27.81 -2.62
C HIS A 190 27.37 -29.03 -1.81
N ILE A 191 27.10 -29.08 -0.51
CA ILE A 191 27.45 -30.24 0.35
C ILE A 191 26.72 -31.50 -0.14
N ILE A 192 25.41 -31.40 -0.41
CA ILE A 192 24.61 -32.53 -0.90
C ILE A 192 25.11 -32.99 -2.28
N ASN A 193 25.33 -32.05 -3.19
CA ASN A 193 25.81 -32.34 -4.55
C ASN A 193 27.18 -33.01 -4.50
N TYR A 194 28.11 -32.50 -3.71
CA TYR A 194 29.42 -33.11 -3.52
C TYR A 194 29.31 -34.52 -2.96
N SER A 195 28.50 -34.73 -1.92
CA SER A 195 28.29 -36.05 -1.32
C SER A 195 27.79 -37.08 -2.33
N LYS A 196 26.94 -36.67 -3.29
CA LYS A 196 26.38 -37.56 -4.32
C LYS A 196 27.32 -37.79 -5.52
N THR A 197 28.24 -36.87 -5.78
CA THR A 197 29.04 -36.86 -7.02
C THR A 197 30.53 -37.10 -6.80
N LYS A 198 30.99 -37.19 -5.54
CA LYS A 198 32.40 -37.39 -5.18
C LYS A 198 32.99 -38.67 -5.77
N ASP A 199 32.23 -39.76 -5.81
CA ASP A 199 32.72 -41.08 -6.24
C ASP A 199 32.87 -41.12 -7.76
N VAL A 200 31.87 -40.62 -8.49
CA VAL A 200 31.92 -40.41 -9.95
C VAL A 200 33.10 -39.50 -10.34
N TYR A 201 33.35 -38.44 -9.56
CA TYR A 201 34.50 -37.57 -9.80
C TYR A 201 35.84 -38.26 -9.49
N ALA A 202 35.88 -39.14 -8.51
CA ALA A 202 37.07 -39.93 -8.20
C ALA A 202 37.40 -40.92 -9.32
N GLU A 203 36.39 -41.56 -9.90
CA GLU A 203 36.53 -42.41 -11.09
C GLU A 203 36.97 -41.61 -12.32
N TYR A 204 36.41 -40.43 -12.53
CA TYR A 204 36.85 -39.51 -13.58
C TYR A 204 38.33 -39.12 -13.45
N ARG A 205 38.81 -38.90 -12.21
CA ARG A 205 40.23 -38.63 -11.95
C ARG A 205 41.10 -39.86 -12.22
N LYS A 206 40.63 -41.06 -11.86
CA LYS A 206 41.33 -42.33 -12.11
C LYS A 206 41.41 -42.68 -13.60
N SER A 207 40.40 -42.31 -14.39
CA SER A 207 40.40 -42.51 -15.85
C SER A 207 41.30 -41.54 -16.63
N GLY A 208 42.09 -40.72 -15.92
CA GLY A 208 43.00 -39.75 -16.54
C GLY A 208 42.27 -38.59 -17.22
N TYR A 209 41.09 -38.20 -16.71
CA TYR A 209 40.24 -37.16 -17.28
C TYR A 209 39.74 -37.49 -18.71
N SER A 210 39.37 -38.75 -18.95
CA SER A 210 38.84 -39.21 -20.23
C SER A 210 37.67 -38.36 -20.74
N LYS A 211 37.74 -37.92 -22.00
CA LYS A 211 36.70 -37.11 -22.64
C LYS A 211 35.36 -37.85 -22.74
N LYS A 212 35.39 -39.15 -23.05
CA LYS A 212 34.18 -40.00 -23.12
C LYS A 212 33.47 -40.07 -21.76
N PHE A 213 34.23 -40.33 -20.70
CA PHE A 213 33.70 -40.35 -19.33
C PHE A 213 33.13 -38.99 -18.91
N PHE A 214 33.78 -37.90 -19.32
CA PHE A 214 33.27 -36.55 -19.07
C PHE A 214 31.92 -36.30 -19.74
N GLU A 215 31.74 -36.74 -20.99
CA GLU A 215 30.48 -36.58 -21.72
C GLU A 215 29.35 -37.41 -21.11
N GLU A 216 29.63 -38.65 -20.70
CA GLU A 216 28.66 -39.55 -20.05
C GLU A 216 28.23 -39.07 -18.65
N HIS A 217 29.15 -38.49 -17.87
CA HIS A 217 28.90 -38.04 -16.49
C HIS A 217 28.97 -36.52 -16.31
N ARG A 218 28.69 -35.77 -17.39
CA ARG A 218 28.88 -34.31 -17.46
C ARG A 218 28.26 -33.55 -16.30
N GLU A 219 27.02 -33.87 -15.97
CA GLU A 219 26.28 -33.20 -14.89
C GLU A 219 26.94 -33.46 -13.52
N ALA A 220 27.21 -34.71 -13.18
CA ALA A 220 27.82 -35.09 -11.90
C ALA A 220 29.21 -34.45 -11.73
N ILE A 221 30.02 -34.45 -12.78
CA ILE A 221 31.36 -33.84 -12.76
C ILE A 221 31.25 -32.32 -12.59
N THR A 222 30.32 -31.68 -13.29
CA THR A 222 30.11 -30.22 -13.19
C THR A 222 29.64 -29.81 -11.80
N LEU A 223 28.68 -30.55 -11.22
CA LEU A 223 28.18 -30.32 -9.87
C LEU A 223 29.29 -30.50 -8.81
N CYS A 224 30.13 -31.53 -8.97
CA CYS A 224 31.26 -31.77 -8.07
C CYS A 224 32.32 -30.66 -8.16
N LYS A 225 32.65 -30.18 -9.38
CA LYS A 225 33.56 -29.05 -9.59
C LYS A 225 33.02 -27.77 -8.96
N ALA A 226 31.76 -27.43 -9.21
CA ALA A 226 31.12 -26.25 -8.65
C ALA A 226 31.08 -26.31 -7.10
N ALA A 227 30.81 -27.48 -6.51
CA ALA A 227 30.86 -27.64 -5.07
C ALA A 227 32.28 -27.46 -4.50
N LYS A 228 33.31 -28.04 -5.15
CA LYS A 228 34.71 -27.84 -4.74
C LYS A 228 35.15 -26.38 -4.82
N GLU A 229 34.75 -25.67 -5.88
CA GLU A 229 35.03 -24.24 -6.02
C GLU A 229 34.35 -23.44 -4.90
N ALA A 230 33.08 -23.72 -4.60
CA ALA A 230 32.37 -23.07 -3.50
C ALA A 230 33.07 -23.30 -2.15
N PHE A 231 33.53 -24.54 -1.88
CA PHE A 231 34.26 -24.84 -0.64
C PHE A 231 35.62 -24.16 -0.56
N SER A 232 36.31 -23.94 -1.69
CA SER A 232 37.61 -23.26 -1.71
C SER A 232 37.55 -21.79 -1.30
N LYS A 233 36.36 -21.18 -1.36
CA LYS A 233 36.11 -19.79 -0.95
C LYS A 233 35.80 -19.66 0.54
N ILE A 234 35.68 -20.77 1.27
CA ILE A 234 35.37 -20.79 2.70
C ILE A 234 36.67 -20.93 3.47
N GLU A 235 36.94 -19.99 4.36
CA GLU A 235 38.06 -20.08 5.28
C GLU A 235 37.72 -21.00 6.46
N GLY A 236 38.57 -22.00 6.73
CA GLY A 236 38.40 -22.91 7.86
C GLY A 236 37.61 -24.18 7.55
N LYS A 237 36.99 -24.76 8.60
CA LYS A 237 36.31 -26.06 8.50
C LYS A 237 34.92 -25.91 7.87
N LEU A 238 34.60 -26.81 6.94
CA LEU A 238 33.26 -26.88 6.34
C LEU A 238 32.20 -27.21 7.41
N PRO A 239 31.14 -26.39 7.53
CA PRO A 239 30.04 -26.65 8.46
C PRO A 239 29.32 -27.96 8.14
N LYS A 240 28.79 -28.63 9.18
CA LYS A 240 27.94 -29.81 8.99
C LYS A 240 26.52 -29.40 8.58
N ILE A 241 25.85 -30.25 7.81
CA ILE A 241 24.43 -30.02 7.41
C ILE A 241 23.53 -29.76 8.64
N LYS A 242 23.77 -30.46 9.75
CA LYS A 242 22.99 -30.27 10.99
C LYS A 242 23.16 -28.86 11.56
N GLU A 243 24.38 -28.34 11.59
CA GLU A 243 24.71 -26.99 12.06
C GLU A 243 24.07 -25.94 11.13
N LEU A 244 24.17 -26.14 9.82
CA LEU A 244 23.53 -25.27 8.82
C LEU A 244 22.00 -25.26 8.91
N ASN A 245 21.37 -26.38 9.26
CA ASN A 245 19.93 -26.43 9.48
C ASN A 245 19.52 -25.63 10.71
N GLN A 246 20.29 -25.74 11.79
CA GLN A 246 20.06 -24.98 13.02
C GLN A 246 20.22 -23.48 12.75
N GLU A 247 21.34 -23.07 12.17
CA GLU A 247 21.61 -21.67 11.82
C GLU A 247 20.52 -21.11 10.89
N TYR A 248 20.10 -21.86 9.86
CA TYR A 248 19.02 -21.45 8.97
C TYR A 248 17.73 -21.16 9.75
N SER A 249 17.38 -22.01 10.71
CA SER A 249 16.17 -21.83 11.52
C SER A 249 16.26 -20.62 12.43
N GLU A 250 17.42 -20.36 13.03
CA GLU A 250 17.70 -19.22 13.89
C GLU A 250 17.64 -17.90 13.10
N VAL A 251 18.33 -17.83 11.96
CA VAL A 251 18.33 -16.66 11.06
C VAL A 251 16.92 -16.38 10.54
N LEU A 252 16.15 -17.43 10.19
CA LEU A 252 14.77 -17.27 9.73
C LEU A 252 13.85 -16.74 10.84
N GLN A 253 14.02 -17.21 12.08
CA GLN A 253 13.28 -16.70 13.24
C GLN A 253 13.64 -15.25 13.54
N GLU A 254 14.92 -14.90 13.50
CA GLU A 254 15.36 -13.51 13.70
C GLU A 254 14.80 -12.58 12.61
N LYS A 255 14.84 -13.00 11.33
CA LYS A 255 14.25 -12.25 10.22
C LYS A 255 12.75 -11.99 10.44
N LYS A 256 12.00 -13.02 10.88
CA LYS A 256 10.58 -12.89 11.20
C LYS A 256 10.33 -11.96 12.39
N ARG A 257 11.13 -12.08 13.45
CA ARG A 257 11.00 -11.26 14.66
C ARG A 257 11.24 -9.77 14.37
N THR A 258 12.30 -9.47 13.62
CA THR A 258 12.70 -8.10 13.27
C THR A 258 11.81 -7.46 12.19
N TYR A 259 10.89 -8.21 11.58
CA TYR A 259 10.03 -7.69 10.52
C TYR A 259 8.97 -6.70 11.02
N ALA A 260 8.50 -6.87 12.27
CA ALA A 260 7.57 -5.92 12.89
C ALA A 260 8.24 -4.54 13.07
N GLU A 261 9.46 -4.53 13.59
CA GLU A 261 10.28 -3.32 13.76
C GLU A 261 10.58 -2.64 12.42
N TYR A 262 10.90 -3.43 11.38
CA TYR A 262 11.07 -2.91 10.01
C TYR A 262 9.81 -2.18 9.51
N ARG A 263 8.62 -2.77 9.69
CA ARG A 263 7.37 -2.15 9.26
C ARG A 263 7.09 -0.86 10.02
N GLN A 264 7.33 -0.85 11.33
CA GLN A 264 7.15 0.33 12.17
C GLN A 264 8.13 1.44 11.78
N ALA A 265 9.43 1.15 11.67
CA ALA A 265 10.45 2.12 11.29
C ALA A 265 10.20 2.70 9.89
N LYS A 266 9.73 1.87 8.94
CA LYS A 266 9.35 2.33 7.60
C LYS A 266 8.20 3.33 7.65
N GLN A 267 7.18 3.03 8.44
CA GLN A 267 5.99 3.86 8.57
C GLN A 267 6.34 5.19 9.27
N GLU A 268 7.05 5.13 10.40
CA GLU A 268 7.50 6.30 11.15
C GLU A 268 8.38 7.22 10.27
N MET A 269 9.36 6.67 9.56
CA MET A 269 10.18 7.43 8.61
C MET A 269 9.31 8.10 7.54
N LYS A 270 8.35 7.36 6.95
CA LYS A 270 7.48 7.89 5.90
C LYS A 270 6.63 9.06 6.40
N ASP A 271 6.04 8.93 7.58
CA ASP A 271 5.12 9.93 8.12
C ASP A 271 5.86 11.21 8.52
N ILE A 272 7.02 11.06 9.20
CA ILE A 272 7.87 12.20 9.57
C ILE A 272 8.43 12.91 8.32
N GLN A 273 8.89 12.16 7.31
CA GLN A 273 9.37 12.74 6.05
C GLN A 273 8.25 13.47 5.29
N MET A 274 7.03 12.95 5.33
CA MET A 274 5.88 13.61 4.72
C MET A 274 5.54 14.92 5.44
N ALA A 275 5.51 14.90 6.77
CA ALA A 275 5.29 16.10 7.57
C ALA A 275 6.37 17.16 7.30
N LYS A 276 7.65 16.75 7.25
CA LYS A 276 8.75 17.63 6.86
C LYS A 276 8.56 18.21 5.47
N TYR A 277 8.24 17.39 4.47
CA TYR A 277 7.98 17.85 3.11
C TYR A 277 6.86 18.89 3.06
N ASN A 278 5.78 18.67 3.80
CA ASN A 278 4.64 19.59 3.85
C ASN A 278 5.03 20.93 4.48
N VAL A 279 5.81 20.91 5.57
CA VAL A 279 6.35 22.14 6.19
C VAL A 279 7.31 22.86 5.23
N ASP A 280 8.24 22.15 4.59
CA ASP A 280 9.17 22.71 3.60
C ASP A 280 8.41 23.41 2.46
N LEU A 281 7.37 22.77 1.92
CA LEU A 281 6.59 23.33 0.83
C LEU A 281 5.74 24.52 1.29
N PHE A 282 5.19 24.48 2.50
CA PHE A 282 4.45 25.60 3.08
C PHE A 282 5.34 26.84 3.25
N LEU A 283 6.53 26.68 3.85
CA LEU A 283 7.51 27.77 4.02
C LEU A 283 7.90 28.38 2.66
N LYS A 284 8.12 27.53 1.65
CA LYS A 284 8.39 28.00 0.28
C LYS A 284 7.24 28.84 -0.29
N PHE A 285 5.98 28.49 0.00
CA PHE A 285 4.83 29.31 -0.43
C PHE A 285 4.77 30.66 0.29
N GLU A 286 5.11 30.70 1.58
CA GLU A 286 5.16 31.96 2.35
C GLU A 286 6.25 32.89 1.80
N GLU A 287 7.46 32.36 1.56
CA GLU A 287 8.56 33.13 0.96
C GLU A 287 8.19 33.71 -0.42
N GLN A 288 7.55 32.91 -1.28
CA GLN A 288 7.09 33.36 -2.60
C GLN A 288 6.04 34.46 -2.49
N LYS A 289 5.11 34.34 -1.53
CA LYS A 289 4.07 35.34 -1.29
C LYS A 289 4.68 36.66 -0.82
N GLU A 290 5.60 36.62 0.14
CA GLU A 290 6.31 37.81 0.61
C GLU A 290 7.10 38.51 -0.49
N GLN A 291 7.79 37.75 -1.34
CA GLN A 291 8.54 38.32 -2.47
C GLN A 291 7.61 39.02 -3.46
N ALA A 292 6.46 38.42 -3.78
CA ALA A 292 5.46 39.02 -4.66
C ALA A 292 4.84 40.29 -4.06
N GLU A 293 4.63 40.33 -2.74
CA GLU A 293 4.14 41.53 -2.05
C GLU A 293 5.17 42.66 -2.06
N LYS A 294 6.45 42.36 -1.75
CA LYS A 294 7.56 43.34 -1.81
C LYS A 294 7.74 43.94 -3.21
N GLN A 295 7.61 43.13 -4.26
CA GLN A 295 7.69 43.61 -5.65
C GLN A 295 6.55 44.58 -6.00
N LYS A 296 5.31 44.24 -5.63
CA LYS A 296 4.15 45.12 -5.86
C LYS A 296 4.27 46.47 -5.14
N THR A 297 4.77 46.48 -3.91
CA THR A 297 4.98 47.72 -3.15
C THR A 297 6.09 48.57 -3.78
N THR A 298 7.16 47.95 -4.29
CA THR A 298 8.26 48.67 -4.96
C THR A 298 7.85 49.26 -6.30
N GLU A 299 6.97 48.58 -7.05
CA GLU A 299 6.39 49.08 -8.31
C GLU A 299 5.37 50.21 -8.10
N GLN A 300 4.67 50.24 -6.97
CA GLN A 300 3.72 51.31 -6.63
C GLN A 300 4.40 52.59 -6.08
N ILE A 301 5.67 52.49 -5.68
CA ILE A 301 6.48 53.61 -5.17
C ILE A 301 7.33 54.26 -6.28
N ARG A 302 7.46 53.60 -7.44
CA ARG A 302 8.11 54.14 -8.65
C ARG A 302 7.11 54.86 -9.55
#